data_AF-A0A0A0KM06-F1
#
_entry.id   AF-A0A0A0KM06-F1
#
_cell.length_a   1.000
_cell.length_b   1.000
_cell.length_c   1.000
_cell.angle_alpha   90.00
_cell.angle_beta   90.00
_cell.angle_gamma   90.00
#
_symmetry.space_group_name_H-M   'P 1'
#
loop_
_entity.id
_entity.type
_entity.pdbx_description
1 polymer ?
#
loop_
_entity_poly.entity_id
_entity_poly.type
_entity_poly.pdbx_seq_one_letter_code
_entity_poly.pdbx_strand_id
1 'polypeptide(L)'
;MQKYKKKQKPKVEKLKEPVLHDITKSLTERYDLNFTQQHISSLWFLCKQEASLLNKTDQACGLFNPSEVALLEWTDDIEVFMLKGYGNSLNYRMGVNLLKDVFESMKNAIKARQVPGRLYEKARLRFSHAETVIPFTCLLGLFLEGEAEAEEFKQIQTEHYPLELPPRPPATRNWKVSNVSPFAGNNMLVLYSCPVANSFDEYFVRVLHNEEPIAMPGCDGSYFCPFNMFKEKIVDPLLKHDFKKLCTVNEEEPTQVLESSKLSLFDWPNRYGASKGDRPASVSAPPNGCIPIYLNLVARHGTRAPTTKRIKELNNLENELKKLLGANVGNDDHLFSLPSWLKDWKSPWAAKINGGELIPEGEKELYDLGIQTKKLFSDLFIDPYNSDIYTIKATQVARASASAVAFGMGLFSGNGNLGSDRHRAFSVVTESRANDTMLRFFDRCHKYEDYKKDQKPKVEELKEPVLVDITKSVTARYGLKFTPKHISTLWFLCKQEASLFDTTDQACGLFTPSEVLFELLFLDNI
;
A
#
# COMPACT_ATOMS: atom_id res chain seq x y z
N MET A 1 11.07 5.07 3.96
CA MET A 1 9.78 4.39 4.25
C MET A 1 9.86 3.17 5.19
N GLN A 2 10.90 2.35 5.19
CA GLN A 2 10.87 1.13 6.02
C GLN A 2 10.96 1.40 7.54
N LYS A 3 11.52 2.53 7.98
CA LYS A 3 11.78 2.84 9.41
C LYS A 3 10.61 3.51 10.16
N TYR A 4 9.92 4.53 9.62
CA TYR A 4 8.70 5.02 10.29
C TYR A 4 7.54 4.04 10.21
N LYS A 5 7.47 3.20 9.16
CA LYS A 5 6.57 2.06 9.14
C LYS A 5 6.85 1.11 10.30
N LYS A 6 8.12 0.84 10.62
CA LYS A 6 8.48 0.08 11.83
C LYS A 6 7.98 0.77 13.10
N LYS A 7 8.17 2.09 13.24
CA LYS A 7 7.71 2.84 14.43
C LYS A 7 6.19 2.91 14.61
N GLN A 8 5.43 3.05 13.52
CA GLN A 8 3.96 3.06 13.56
C GLN A 8 3.38 1.65 13.61
N LYS A 9 4.16 0.63 13.23
CA LYS A 9 3.73 -0.77 13.25
C LYS A 9 3.16 -1.19 14.60
N PRO A 10 3.78 -0.92 15.77
CA PRO A 10 3.19 -1.21 17.09
C PRO A 10 1.79 -0.64 17.28
N LYS A 11 1.56 0.62 16.86
CA LYS A 11 0.25 1.26 16.96
C LYS A 11 -0.77 0.59 16.05
N VAL A 12 -0.34 0.24 14.83
CA VAL A 12 -1.18 -0.49 13.87
C VAL A 12 -1.50 -1.91 14.36
N GLU A 13 -0.51 -2.65 14.87
CA GLU A 13 -0.74 -4.00 15.39
C GLU A 13 -1.68 -3.96 16.60
N LYS A 14 -1.58 -2.97 17.50
CA LYS A 14 -2.56 -2.77 18.60
C LYS A 14 -3.99 -2.55 18.12
N LEU A 15 -4.19 -1.94 16.95
CA LEU A 15 -5.53 -1.74 16.36
C LEU A 15 -6.07 -3.03 15.72
N LYS A 16 -5.17 -3.89 15.22
CA LYS A 16 -5.52 -5.16 14.55
C LYS A 16 -5.71 -6.31 15.54
N GLU A 17 -5.00 -6.27 16.67
CA GLU A 17 -4.95 -7.33 17.67
C GLU A 17 -6.34 -7.78 18.13
N PRO A 18 -7.31 -6.90 18.48
CA PRO A 18 -8.63 -7.35 18.91
C PRO A 18 -9.36 -8.14 17.82
N VAL A 19 -9.25 -7.72 16.55
CA VAL A 19 -9.85 -8.44 15.42
C VAL A 19 -9.20 -9.80 15.23
N LEU A 20 -7.88 -9.86 15.28
CA LEU A 20 -7.15 -11.13 15.14
C LEU A 20 -7.43 -12.07 16.32
N HIS A 21 -7.56 -11.54 17.53
CA HIS A 21 -7.93 -12.28 18.73
C HIS A 21 -9.33 -12.91 18.60
N ASP A 22 -10.34 -12.10 18.25
CA ASP A 22 -11.72 -12.56 18.11
C ASP A 22 -11.85 -13.65 17.03
N ILE A 23 -11.19 -13.45 15.88
CA ILE A 23 -11.18 -14.43 14.78
C ILE A 23 -10.41 -15.69 15.18
N THR A 24 -9.30 -15.56 15.91
CA THR A 24 -8.55 -16.72 16.41
C THR A 24 -9.44 -17.56 17.32
N LYS A 25 -10.13 -16.93 18.28
CA LYS A 25 -11.05 -17.62 19.19
C LYS A 25 -12.18 -18.31 18.41
N SER A 26 -12.82 -17.60 17.49
CA SER A 26 -13.88 -18.12 16.62
C SER A 26 -13.44 -19.34 15.81
N LEU A 27 -12.25 -19.31 15.19
CA LEU A 27 -11.73 -20.43 14.40
C LEU A 27 -11.29 -21.61 15.26
N THR A 28 -10.71 -21.34 16.44
CA THR A 28 -10.36 -22.38 17.42
C THR A 28 -11.59 -23.15 17.86
N GLU A 29 -12.69 -22.45 18.19
CA GLU A 29 -13.96 -23.07 18.58
C GLU A 29 -14.63 -23.80 17.41
N ARG A 30 -14.59 -23.24 16.19
CA ARG A 30 -15.23 -23.81 14.99
C ARG A 30 -14.61 -25.14 14.54
N TYR A 31 -13.29 -25.25 14.63
CA TYR A 31 -12.55 -26.39 14.08
C TYR A 31 -11.91 -27.28 15.15
N ASP A 32 -12.06 -26.92 16.43
CA ASP A 32 -11.43 -27.61 17.57
C ASP A 32 -9.91 -27.77 17.39
N LEU A 33 -9.26 -26.71 16.91
CA LEU A 33 -7.81 -26.64 16.68
C LEU A 33 -7.23 -25.44 17.42
N ASN A 34 -6.05 -25.58 18.03
CA ASN A 34 -5.39 -24.51 18.77
C ASN A 34 -4.76 -23.44 17.86
N PHE A 35 -5.58 -22.62 17.19
CA PHE A 35 -5.08 -21.55 16.35
C PHE A 35 -4.41 -20.44 17.16
N THR A 36 -3.41 -19.80 16.56
CA THR A 36 -2.76 -18.59 17.08
C THR A 36 -3.07 -17.41 16.15
N GLN A 37 -2.91 -16.17 16.63
CA GLN A 37 -3.05 -14.99 15.76
C GLN A 37 -2.07 -15.00 14.58
N GLN A 38 -0.90 -15.64 14.74
CA GLN A 38 0.06 -15.84 13.67
C GLN A 38 -0.46 -16.82 12.61
N HIS A 39 -1.18 -17.88 13.02
CA HIS A 39 -1.88 -18.76 12.08
C HIS A 39 -2.94 -17.97 11.30
N ILE A 40 -3.78 -17.18 11.98
CA ILE A 40 -4.81 -16.36 11.31
C ILE A 40 -4.20 -15.39 10.31
N SER A 41 -3.13 -14.68 10.70
CA SER A 41 -2.42 -13.75 9.81
C SER A 41 -1.83 -14.45 8.58
N SER A 42 -1.28 -15.66 8.77
CA SER A 42 -0.67 -16.45 7.70
C SER A 42 -1.72 -17.06 6.76
N LEU A 43 -2.83 -17.54 7.30
CA LEU A 43 -3.98 -18.06 6.55
C LEU A 43 -4.71 -16.94 5.78
N TRP A 44 -4.86 -15.76 6.37
CA TRP A 44 -5.39 -14.59 5.66
C TRP A 44 -4.47 -14.16 4.51
N PHE A 45 -3.16 -14.17 4.74
CA PHE A 45 -2.19 -13.91 3.68
C PHE A 45 -2.26 -14.98 2.59
N LEU A 46 -2.32 -16.26 2.95
CA LEU A 46 -2.47 -17.37 2.01
C LEU A 46 -3.75 -17.22 1.17
N CYS A 47 -4.89 -16.92 1.79
CA CYS A 47 -6.16 -16.67 1.11
C CYS A 47 -5.99 -15.62 -0.01
N LYS A 48 -5.37 -14.47 0.29
CA LYS A 48 -5.11 -13.43 -0.71
C LYS A 48 -4.23 -13.95 -1.86
N GLN A 49 -3.23 -14.77 -1.56
CA GLN A 49 -2.35 -15.33 -2.59
C GLN A 49 -3.02 -16.43 -3.42
N GLU A 50 -3.83 -17.30 -2.83
CA GLU A 50 -4.62 -18.33 -3.52
C GLU A 50 -5.65 -17.70 -4.45
N ALA A 51 -6.38 -16.70 -3.95
CA ALA A 51 -7.39 -16.00 -4.75
C ALA A 51 -6.76 -15.25 -5.93
N SER A 52 -5.70 -14.46 -5.69
CA SER A 52 -5.10 -13.61 -6.72
C SER A 52 -4.17 -14.33 -7.69
N LEU A 53 -3.48 -15.39 -7.27
CA LEU A 53 -2.45 -16.03 -8.08
C LEU A 53 -2.84 -17.41 -8.60
N LEU A 54 -3.77 -18.10 -7.92
CA LEU A 54 -4.12 -19.49 -8.23
C LEU A 54 -5.60 -19.65 -8.57
N ASN A 55 -6.38 -18.56 -8.53
CA ASN A 55 -7.83 -18.54 -8.72
C ASN A 55 -8.55 -19.56 -7.81
N LYS A 56 -8.11 -19.67 -6.55
CA LYS A 56 -8.67 -20.55 -5.52
C LYS A 56 -9.24 -19.73 -4.37
N THR A 57 -10.52 -19.90 -4.09
CA THR A 57 -11.25 -19.15 -3.05
C THR A 57 -11.95 -20.05 -2.02
N ASP A 58 -11.87 -21.37 -2.21
CA ASP A 58 -12.49 -22.41 -1.39
C ASP A 58 -11.51 -23.06 -0.38
N GLN A 59 -10.23 -22.67 -0.40
CA GLN A 59 -9.19 -23.16 0.51
C GLN A 59 -9.01 -22.24 1.73
N ALA A 60 -7.90 -21.50 1.84
CA ALA A 60 -7.64 -20.67 3.03
C ALA A 60 -8.70 -19.59 3.24
N CYS A 61 -9.27 -19.06 2.15
CA CYS A 61 -10.39 -18.12 2.23
C CYS A 61 -11.66 -18.77 2.81
N GLY A 62 -11.90 -20.05 2.50
CA GLY A 62 -13.07 -20.81 2.98
C GLY A 62 -13.08 -21.07 4.49
N LEU A 63 -11.97 -20.81 5.19
CA LEU A 63 -11.91 -20.90 6.65
C LEU A 63 -12.68 -19.77 7.34
N PHE A 64 -12.80 -18.63 6.68
CA PHE A 64 -13.36 -17.40 7.22
C PHE A 64 -14.78 -17.19 6.69
N ASN A 65 -15.70 -16.83 7.58
CA ASN A 65 -17.03 -16.40 7.14
C ASN A 65 -16.98 -14.96 6.55
N PRO A 66 -18.02 -14.50 5.82
CA PRO A 66 -17.99 -13.19 5.18
C PRO A 66 -17.75 -11.99 6.12
N SER A 67 -18.23 -12.06 7.37
CA SER A 67 -18.00 -11.01 8.37
C SER A 67 -16.55 -11.00 8.85
N GLU A 68 -15.93 -12.17 9.04
CA GLU A 68 -14.51 -12.32 9.37
C GLU A 68 -13.63 -11.82 8.23
N VAL A 69 -13.97 -12.13 6.97
CA VAL A 69 -13.28 -11.60 5.78
C VAL A 69 -13.37 -10.08 5.73
N ALA A 70 -14.54 -9.49 5.98
CA ALA A 70 -14.71 -8.04 5.99
C ALA A 70 -13.85 -7.37 7.09
N LEU A 71 -13.76 -7.99 8.28
CA LEU A 71 -12.91 -7.52 9.36
C LEU A 71 -11.41 -7.64 9.04
N LEU A 72 -10.97 -8.76 8.43
CA LEU A 72 -9.59 -8.95 8.00
C LEU A 72 -9.18 -7.98 6.89
N GLU A 73 -10.05 -7.73 5.91
CA GLU A 73 -9.85 -6.68 4.91
C GLU A 73 -9.70 -5.31 5.58
N TRP A 74 -10.55 -5.00 6.56
CA TRP A 74 -10.46 -3.75 7.31
C TRP A 74 -9.14 -3.61 8.10
N THR A 75 -8.57 -4.71 8.61
CA THR A 75 -7.23 -4.67 9.23
C THR A 75 -6.12 -4.28 8.23
N ASP A 76 -6.21 -4.75 6.98
CA ASP A 76 -5.30 -4.32 5.91
C ASP A 76 -5.55 -2.84 5.56
N ASP A 77 -6.81 -2.40 5.58
CA ASP A 77 -7.19 -1.02 5.29
C ASP A 77 -6.60 -0.03 6.29
N ILE A 78 -6.72 -0.30 7.60
CA ILE A 78 -6.12 0.53 8.64
C ILE A 78 -4.60 0.57 8.50
N GLU A 79 -3.97 -0.59 8.28
CA GLU A 79 -2.52 -0.68 8.13
C GLU A 79 -2.05 0.22 6.99
N VAL A 80 -2.71 0.16 5.84
CA VAL A 80 -2.34 0.97 4.69
C VAL A 80 -2.72 2.44 4.86
N PHE A 81 -3.88 2.74 5.43
CA PHE A 81 -4.32 4.09 5.75
C PHE A 81 -3.28 4.81 6.62
N MET A 82 -2.87 4.18 7.70
CA MET A 82 -1.90 4.72 8.66
C MET A 82 -0.49 4.82 8.09
N LEU A 83 -0.05 3.80 7.34
CA LEU A 83 1.36 3.68 6.94
C LEU A 83 1.68 4.26 5.56
N LYS A 84 0.67 4.53 4.72
CA LYS A 84 0.83 4.97 3.32
C LYS A 84 -0.20 6.01 2.89
N GLY A 85 -1.37 6.05 3.53
CA GLY A 85 -2.48 6.93 3.17
C GLY A 85 -2.64 8.11 4.14
N TYR A 86 -3.89 8.46 4.38
CA TYR A 86 -4.32 9.65 5.12
C TYR A 86 -4.02 9.66 6.62
N GLY A 87 -3.63 8.53 7.20
CA GLY A 87 -3.26 8.48 8.62
C GLY A 87 -1.97 9.21 8.97
N ASN A 88 -1.28 9.84 8.00
CA ASN A 88 -0.25 10.85 8.21
C ASN A 88 -0.05 11.76 7.00
N SER A 89 -0.02 13.08 7.22
CA SER A 89 0.13 14.04 6.12
C SER A 89 1.46 13.90 5.38
N LEU A 90 2.53 13.47 6.06
CA LEU A 90 3.82 13.18 5.42
C LEU A 90 3.72 12.03 4.41
N ASN A 91 2.83 11.05 4.61
CA ASN A 91 2.71 9.87 3.75
C ASN A 91 2.40 10.26 2.30
N TYR A 92 1.55 11.25 2.09
CA TYR A 92 1.17 11.70 0.75
C TYR A 92 1.96 12.94 0.31
N ARG A 93 2.30 13.86 1.23
CA ARG A 93 3.09 15.06 0.91
C ARG A 93 4.50 14.76 0.40
N MET A 94 5.09 13.61 0.74
CA MET A 94 6.36 13.20 0.11
C MET A 94 6.24 13.04 -1.43
N GLY A 95 5.04 12.87 -1.97
CA GLY A 95 4.77 12.79 -3.41
C GLY A 95 4.65 14.12 -4.15
N VAL A 96 4.89 15.27 -3.51
CA VAL A 96 4.70 16.61 -4.14
C VAL A 96 5.50 16.83 -5.42
N ASN A 97 6.70 16.24 -5.54
CA ASN A 97 7.47 16.32 -6.79
C ASN A 97 6.77 15.62 -7.95
N LEU A 98 6.09 14.49 -7.69
CA LEU A 98 5.29 13.79 -8.70
C LEU A 98 4.07 14.61 -9.10
N LEU A 99 3.34 15.17 -8.13
CA LEU A 99 2.19 16.04 -8.42
C LEU A 99 2.59 17.28 -9.24
N LYS A 100 3.72 17.91 -8.88
CA LYS A 100 4.29 19.03 -9.63
C LYS A 100 4.64 18.65 -11.06
N ASP A 101 5.29 17.51 -11.27
CA ASP A 101 5.65 17.02 -12.63
C ASP A 101 4.40 16.70 -13.46
N VAL A 102 3.38 16.09 -12.86
CA VAL A 102 2.08 15.84 -13.51
C VAL A 102 1.43 17.15 -13.96
N PHE A 103 1.39 18.17 -13.09
CA PHE A 103 0.82 19.47 -13.44
C PHE A 103 1.64 20.22 -14.51
N GLU A 104 2.97 20.34 -14.33
CA GLU A 104 3.82 21.08 -15.26
C GLU A 104 3.88 20.42 -16.64
N SER A 105 3.80 19.09 -16.71
CA SER A 105 3.75 18.39 -18.01
C SER A 105 2.48 18.72 -18.80
N MET A 106 1.31 18.77 -18.14
CA MET A 106 0.05 19.23 -18.75
C MET A 106 0.16 20.69 -19.22
N LYS A 107 0.68 21.57 -18.36
CA LYS A 107 0.89 22.99 -18.69
C LYS A 107 1.83 23.19 -19.88
N ASN A 108 2.87 22.36 -20.01
CA ASN A 108 3.77 22.38 -21.15
C ASN A 108 3.08 21.92 -22.43
N ALA A 109 2.19 20.92 -22.36
CA ALA A 109 1.37 20.49 -23.50
C ALA A 109 0.43 21.60 -23.99
N ILE A 110 -0.20 22.34 -23.07
CA ILE A 110 -1.03 23.52 -23.41
C ILE A 110 -0.20 24.55 -24.18
N LYS A 111 0.95 24.95 -23.64
CA LYS A 111 1.84 25.93 -24.27
C LYS A 111 2.35 25.47 -25.64
N ALA A 112 2.68 24.19 -25.78
CA ALA A 112 3.21 23.68 -27.03
C ALA A 112 2.16 23.68 -28.15
N ARG A 113 0.89 23.39 -27.83
CA ARG A 113 -0.22 23.41 -28.79
C ARG A 113 -0.56 24.81 -29.31
N GLN A 114 -0.23 25.86 -28.57
CA GLN A 114 -0.38 27.25 -29.03
C GLN A 114 0.59 27.59 -30.17
N VAL A 115 1.62 26.77 -30.42
CA VAL A 115 2.58 26.94 -31.49
C VAL A 115 2.30 25.91 -32.60
N PRO A 116 1.77 26.31 -33.77
CA PRO A 116 1.45 25.38 -34.85
C PRO A 116 2.66 24.54 -35.28
N GLY A 117 2.45 23.23 -35.46
CA GLY A 117 3.50 22.30 -35.92
C GLY A 117 4.56 21.94 -34.88
N ARG A 118 4.49 22.48 -33.65
CA ARG A 118 5.45 22.14 -32.59
C ARG A 118 5.19 20.73 -32.07
N LEU A 119 6.21 19.87 -32.17
CA LEU A 119 6.19 18.55 -31.52
C LEU A 119 6.16 18.72 -29.99
N TYR A 120 5.35 17.91 -29.33
CA TYR A 120 5.24 17.93 -27.87
C TYR A 120 4.95 16.54 -27.31
N GLU A 121 5.27 16.36 -26.03
CA GLU A 121 4.95 15.13 -25.30
C GLU A 121 3.42 14.99 -25.19
N LYS A 122 2.86 13.88 -25.67
CA LYS A 122 1.42 13.57 -25.60
C LYS A 122 1.06 12.66 -24.43
N ALA A 123 2.01 11.83 -23.98
CA ALA A 123 1.78 10.96 -22.84
C ALA A 123 3.04 10.75 -22.01
N ARG A 124 2.87 10.74 -20.69
CA ARG A 124 3.88 10.34 -19.72
C ARG A 124 3.37 9.25 -18.80
N LEU A 125 3.95 8.07 -18.96
CA LEU A 125 3.45 6.80 -18.44
C LEU A 125 4.43 6.28 -17.38
N ARG A 126 4.03 6.23 -16.11
CA ARG A 126 4.93 5.96 -14.98
C ARG A 126 4.52 4.68 -14.23
N PHE A 127 5.46 3.75 -14.05
CA PHE A 127 5.24 2.46 -13.40
C PHE A 127 6.03 2.33 -12.10
N SER A 128 5.33 2.05 -10.99
CA SER A 128 5.91 2.04 -9.65
C SER A 128 5.22 1.01 -8.72
N HIS A 129 5.08 1.34 -7.45
CA HIS A 129 4.60 0.49 -6.37
C HIS A 129 3.37 1.09 -5.69
N ALA A 130 2.71 0.31 -4.83
CA ALA A 130 1.62 0.80 -3.98
C ALA A 130 2.07 2.01 -3.14
N GLU A 131 3.33 2.01 -2.71
CA GLU A 131 4.03 3.09 -2.02
C GLU A 131 4.13 4.41 -2.79
N THR A 132 3.83 4.42 -4.10
CA THR A 132 3.75 5.62 -4.92
C THR A 132 2.32 5.95 -5.26
N VAL A 133 1.56 4.94 -5.70
CA VAL A 133 0.18 5.12 -6.15
C VAL A 133 -0.72 5.57 -5.01
N ILE A 134 -0.62 4.97 -3.81
CA ILE A 134 -1.46 5.34 -2.66
C ILE A 134 -1.21 6.79 -2.23
N PRO A 135 0.04 7.24 -1.94
CA PRO A 135 0.35 8.65 -1.70
C PRO A 135 -0.17 9.60 -2.79
N PHE A 136 -0.04 9.22 -4.06
CA PHE A 136 -0.49 10.03 -5.17
C PHE A 136 -2.02 10.12 -5.26
N THR A 137 -2.73 9.01 -5.05
CA THR A 137 -4.20 8.98 -4.89
C THR A 137 -4.64 9.89 -3.74
N CYS A 138 -3.91 9.88 -2.61
CA CYS A 138 -4.20 10.76 -1.49
C CYS A 138 -4.01 12.25 -1.81
N LEU A 139 -2.97 12.61 -2.58
CA LEU A 139 -2.75 13.99 -3.06
C LEU A 139 -3.91 14.49 -3.95
N LEU A 140 -4.60 13.59 -4.65
CA LEU A 140 -5.79 13.91 -5.44
C LEU A 140 -7.07 14.02 -4.60
N GLY A 141 -7.01 13.70 -3.29
CA GLY A 141 -8.16 13.76 -2.40
C GLY A 141 -9.16 12.61 -2.57
N LEU A 142 -8.77 11.49 -3.18
CA LEU A 142 -9.71 10.41 -3.48
C LEU A 142 -9.93 9.48 -2.27
N PHE A 143 -11.13 8.90 -2.16
CA PHE A 143 -11.53 7.96 -1.10
C PHE A 143 -11.60 8.57 0.31
N LEU A 144 -12.00 9.85 0.38
CA LEU A 144 -12.41 10.52 1.63
C LEU A 144 -13.81 10.06 2.05
N GLU A 145 -14.19 10.25 3.31
CA GLU A 145 -15.42 9.71 3.88
C GLU A 145 -16.61 10.70 3.75
N GLY A 146 -17.62 10.30 2.97
CA GLY A 146 -19.00 10.83 2.98
C GLY A 146 -19.19 12.36 3.09
N GLU A 147 -20.13 12.77 3.95
CA GLU A 147 -20.51 14.18 4.19
C GLU A 147 -19.35 15.06 4.68
N ALA A 148 -18.26 14.44 5.15
CA ALA A 148 -17.05 15.13 5.57
C ALA A 148 -16.05 15.33 4.41
N GLU A 149 -16.26 14.77 3.21
CA GLU A 149 -15.29 14.78 2.10
C GLU A 149 -14.73 16.19 1.78
N ALA A 150 -15.58 17.21 1.73
CA ALA A 150 -15.14 18.59 1.49
C ALA A 150 -14.31 19.16 2.65
N GLU A 151 -14.66 18.81 3.89
CA GLU A 151 -13.94 19.24 5.09
C GLU A 151 -12.62 18.47 5.26
N GLU A 152 -12.61 17.16 5.02
CA GLU A 152 -11.40 16.34 5.01
C GLU A 152 -10.43 16.80 3.91
N PHE A 153 -10.94 17.16 2.73
CA PHE A 153 -10.11 17.72 1.67
C PHE A 153 -9.50 19.07 2.08
N LYS A 154 -10.27 19.92 2.78
CA LYS A 154 -9.74 21.15 3.35
C LYS A 154 -8.68 20.89 4.43
N GLN A 155 -8.84 19.84 5.24
CA GLN A 155 -7.81 19.41 6.20
C GLN A 155 -6.51 18.99 5.49
N ILE A 156 -6.62 18.31 4.35
CA ILE A 156 -5.47 17.98 3.49
C ILE A 156 -4.78 19.25 2.96
N GLN A 157 -5.53 20.26 2.51
CA GLN A 157 -4.99 21.53 2.00
C GLN A 157 -4.33 22.41 3.09
N THR A 158 -4.84 22.31 4.32
CA THR A 158 -4.41 23.10 5.48
C THR A 158 -3.37 22.39 6.35
N GLU A 159 -3.01 21.16 6.00
CA GLU A 159 -2.00 20.35 6.69
C GLU A 159 -2.38 19.96 8.13
N HIS A 160 -3.68 20.02 8.48
CA HIS A 160 -4.19 19.57 9.77
C HIS A 160 -4.16 18.03 9.89
N TYR A 161 -3.90 17.52 11.11
CA TYR A 161 -3.62 16.10 11.40
C TYR A 161 -4.30 15.62 12.69
N PRO A 162 -4.71 14.34 12.81
CA PRO A 162 -4.93 13.30 11.78
C PRO A 162 -6.38 13.20 11.27
N LEU A 163 -6.58 12.68 10.04
CA LEU A 163 -7.89 12.20 9.58
C LEU A 163 -8.34 10.97 10.38
N GLU A 164 -9.66 10.78 10.49
CA GLU A 164 -10.25 9.66 11.22
C GLU A 164 -9.98 8.32 10.52
N LEU A 165 -9.94 7.24 11.31
CA LEU A 165 -9.73 5.90 10.76
C LEU A 165 -10.95 5.45 9.95
N PRO A 166 -10.77 4.64 8.88
CA PRO A 166 -11.89 4.08 8.14
C PRO A 166 -12.88 3.34 9.06
N PRO A 167 -14.20 3.55 8.91
CA PRO A 167 -15.20 2.90 9.76
C PRO A 167 -15.04 1.37 9.81
N ARG A 168 -15.16 0.80 11.00
CA ARG A 168 -15.10 -0.66 11.21
C ARG A 168 -16.36 -1.33 10.66
N PRO A 169 -16.27 -2.45 9.92
CA PRO A 169 -17.42 -3.24 9.51
C PRO A 169 -18.34 -3.61 10.70
N PRO A 170 -19.67 -3.65 10.52
CA PRO A 170 -20.40 -3.67 9.24
C PRO A 170 -20.65 -2.29 8.61
N ALA A 171 -20.16 -1.20 9.21
CA ALA A 171 -20.25 0.12 8.61
C ALA A 171 -19.56 0.14 7.23
N THR A 172 -20.14 0.89 6.29
CA THR A 172 -19.54 1.13 5.00
C THR A 172 -18.37 2.11 5.13
N ARG A 173 -17.38 1.97 4.26
CA ARG A 173 -16.20 2.83 4.20
C ARG A 173 -15.80 3.06 2.75
N ASN A 174 -15.34 4.26 2.44
CA ASN A 174 -14.82 4.60 1.12
C ASN A 174 -13.38 4.12 0.97
N TRP A 175 -12.57 4.20 2.03
CA TRP A 175 -11.21 3.69 2.02
C TRP A 175 -11.16 2.16 2.08
N LYS A 176 -10.94 1.53 0.92
CA LYS A 176 -10.61 0.11 0.78
C LYS A 176 -9.36 -0.05 -0.06
N VAL A 177 -8.32 -0.69 0.45
CA VAL A 177 -7.03 -0.86 -0.23
C VAL A 177 -7.18 -1.62 -1.54
N SER A 178 -8.11 -2.58 -1.57
CA SER A 178 -8.53 -3.32 -2.76
C SER A 178 -9.03 -2.40 -3.89
N ASN A 179 -9.60 -1.25 -3.55
CA ASN A 179 -10.00 -0.21 -4.51
C ASN A 179 -8.87 0.82 -4.75
N VAL A 180 -8.21 1.30 -3.69
CA VAL A 180 -7.23 2.40 -3.76
C VAL A 180 -5.98 2.04 -4.54
N SER A 181 -5.47 0.81 -4.38
CA SER A 181 -4.28 0.35 -5.09
C SER A 181 -4.21 -1.18 -5.09
N PRO A 182 -5.05 -1.87 -5.89
CA PRO A 182 -4.84 -3.29 -6.20
C PRO A 182 -3.56 -3.50 -7.03
N PHE A 183 -3.19 -4.74 -7.35
CA PHE A 183 -2.18 -4.97 -8.41
C PHE A 183 -2.66 -4.34 -9.72
N ALA A 184 -1.74 -3.82 -10.52
CA ALA A 184 -2.02 -3.01 -11.71
C ALA A 184 -2.85 -1.71 -11.47
N GLY A 185 -3.23 -1.41 -10.22
CA GLY A 185 -4.00 -0.22 -9.89
C GLY A 185 -3.29 1.08 -10.29
N ASN A 186 -4.06 2.04 -10.79
CA ASN A 186 -3.51 3.21 -11.49
C ASN A 186 -4.37 4.46 -11.38
N ASN A 187 -3.74 5.62 -11.59
CA ASN A 187 -4.40 6.89 -11.81
C ASN A 187 -4.00 7.42 -13.20
N MET A 188 -4.98 7.60 -14.08
CA MET A 188 -4.84 8.31 -15.35
C MET A 188 -5.39 9.72 -15.22
N LEU A 189 -4.55 10.73 -15.40
CA LEU A 189 -4.98 12.13 -15.46
C LEU A 189 -4.90 12.59 -16.92
N VAL A 190 -6.09 12.82 -17.49
CA VAL A 190 -6.26 13.19 -18.88
C VAL A 190 -6.55 14.68 -18.95
N LEU A 191 -5.74 15.41 -19.73
CA LEU A 191 -6.00 16.80 -20.06
C LEU A 191 -6.83 16.86 -21.33
N TYR A 192 -7.98 17.52 -21.27
CA TYR A 192 -8.86 17.82 -22.39
C TYR A 192 -8.74 19.28 -22.81
N SER A 193 -8.84 19.52 -24.11
CA SER A 193 -9.11 20.84 -24.69
C SER A 193 -10.54 20.85 -25.18
N CYS A 194 -11.32 21.81 -24.72
CA CYS A 194 -12.75 21.90 -24.95
C CYS A 194 -13.07 23.23 -25.64
N PRO A 195 -13.34 23.24 -26.95
CA PRO A 195 -13.78 24.41 -27.69
C PRO A 195 -15.25 24.67 -27.38
N VAL A 196 -15.57 25.08 -26.14
CA VAL A 196 -16.94 25.47 -25.77
C VAL A 196 -17.07 26.98 -25.98
N ALA A 197 -17.91 27.37 -26.93
CA ALA A 197 -18.37 28.75 -27.03
C ALA A 197 -19.11 29.12 -25.72
N ASN A 198 -18.53 30.02 -24.93
CA ASN A 198 -19.04 30.55 -23.64
C ASN A 198 -18.52 29.90 -22.33
N SER A 199 -17.44 29.11 -22.35
CA SER A 199 -16.70 28.75 -21.13
C SER A 199 -15.51 29.69 -20.91
N PHE A 200 -15.26 30.13 -19.66
CA PHE A 200 -14.02 30.81 -19.29
C PHE A 200 -12.81 29.86 -19.29
N ASP A 201 -13.05 28.55 -19.11
CA ASP A 201 -12.01 27.53 -19.06
C ASP A 201 -11.97 26.71 -20.37
N GLU A 202 -10.85 26.75 -21.06
CA GLU A 202 -10.58 26.00 -22.31
C GLU A 202 -10.07 24.57 -22.04
N TYR A 203 -9.51 24.34 -20.84
CA TYR A 203 -8.81 23.11 -20.49
C TYR A 203 -9.37 22.47 -19.23
N PHE A 204 -9.52 21.15 -19.26
CA PHE A 204 -10.07 20.37 -18.15
C PHE A 204 -9.22 19.14 -17.86
N VAL A 205 -9.10 18.80 -16.58
CA VAL A 205 -8.48 17.57 -16.09
C VAL A 205 -9.58 16.59 -15.72
N ARG A 206 -9.45 15.36 -16.21
CA ARG A 206 -10.27 14.22 -15.79
C ARG A 206 -9.37 13.15 -15.17
N VAL A 207 -9.77 12.62 -14.02
CA VAL A 207 -9.09 11.48 -13.40
C VAL A 207 -9.88 10.20 -13.68
N LEU A 208 -9.19 9.19 -14.19
CA LEU A 208 -9.67 7.81 -14.20
C LEU A 208 -8.83 7.05 -13.17
N HIS A 209 -9.48 6.54 -12.12
CA HIS A 209 -8.85 5.71 -11.11
C HIS A 209 -9.22 4.26 -11.37
N ASN A 210 -8.22 3.41 -11.58
CA ASN A 210 -8.41 2.06 -12.12
C ASN A 210 -9.36 2.10 -13.32
N GLU A 211 -8.95 2.86 -14.35
CA GLU A 211 -9.65 2.97 -15.65
C GLU A 211 -11.09 3.53 -15.59
N GLU A 212 -11.61 3.81 -14.40
CA GLU A 212 -12.96 4.34 -14.19
C GLU A 212 -12.91 5.83 -13.82
N PRO A 213 -13.75 6.68 -14.45
CA PRO A 213 -13.87 8.09 -14.07
C PRO A 213 -14.23 8.26 -12.59
N ILE A 214 -13.52 9.15 -11.90
CA ILE A 214 -13.79 9.48 -10.51
C ILE A 214 -13.95 10.98 -10.31
N ALA A 215 -14.91 11.36 -9.47
CA ALA A 215 -15.12 12.74 -9.03
C ALA A 215 -13.92 13.19 -8.17
N MET A 216 -13.48 14.43 -8.36
CA MET A 216 -12.40 15.01 -7.56
C MET A 216 -12.97 15.92 -6.48
N PRO A 217 -12.75 15.63 -5.18
CA PRO A 217 -13.23 16.47 -4.08
C PRO A 217 -12.67 17.90 -4.14
N GLY A 218 -11.39 18.03 -4.50
CA GLY A 218 -10.77 19.33 -4.76
C GLY A 218 -11.30 20.11 -5.96
N CYS A 219 -12.26 19.55 -6.69
CA CYS A 219 -12.94 20.20 -7.81
C CYS A 219 -14.47 20.18 -7.61
N ASP A 220 -14.90 20.37 -6.36
CA ASP A 220 -16.30 20.43 -5.94
C ASP A 220 -17.10 19.17 -6.35
N GLY A 221 -16.44 18.00 -6.32
CA GLY A 221 -17.03 16.72 -6.71
C GLY A 221 -17.22 16.55 -8.22
N SER A 222 -16.65 17.43 -9.06
CA SER A 222 -16.72 17.31 -10.52
C SER A 222 -15.83 16.18 -11.05
N TYR A 223 -16.33 15.46 -12.06
CA TYR A 223 -15.54 14.52 -12.86
C TYR A 223 -14.64 15.23 -13.89
N PHE A 224 -15.00 16.44 -14.31
CA PHE A 224 -14.26 17.29 -15.24
C PHE A 224 -13.87 18.58 -14.52
N CYS A 225 -12.62 18.63 -14.06
CA CYS A 225 -12.13 19.76 -13.29
C CYS A 225 -11.50 20.81 -14.21
N PRO A 226 -11.91 22.08 -14.17
CA PRO A 226 -11.20 23.14 -14.88
C PRO A 226 -9.71 23.15 -14.50
N PHE A 227 -8.83 23.32 -15.49
CA PHE A 227 -7.38 23.22 -15.27
C PHE A 227 -6.87 24.25 -14.25
N ASN A 228 -7.45 25.45 -14.22
CA ASN A 228 -7.14 26.48 -13.23
C ASN A 228 -7.61 26.09 -11.82
N MET A 229 -8.81 25.51 -11.71
CA MET A 229 -9.30 25.00 -10.43
C MET A 229 -8.45 23.85 -9.90
N PHE A 230 -8.05 22.92 -10.78
CA PHE A 230 -7.11 21.85 -10.43
C PHE A 230 -5.79 22.42 -9.87
N LYS A 231 -5.26 23.47 -10.50
CA LYS A 231 -4.08 24.17 -10.02
C LYS A 231 -4.31 24.77 -8.63
N GLU A 232 -5.35 25.58 -8.46
CA GLU A 232 -5.57 26.39 -7.26
C GLU A 232 -6.02 25.57 -6.05
N LYS A 233 -6.86 24.55 -6.26
CA LYS A 233 -7.45 23.75 -5.18
C LYS A 233 -6.66 22.46 -4.89
N ILE A 234 -5.99 21.86 -5.86
CA ILE A 234 -5.25 20.59 -5.64
C ILE A 234 -3.74 20.84 -5.61
N VAL A 235 -3.18 21.48 -6.63
CA VAL A 235 -1.72 21.57 -6.79
C VAL A 235 -1.09 22.60 -5.84
N ASP A 236 -1.47 23.86 -5.93
CA ASP A 236 -0.84 24.97 -5.19
C ASP A 236 -0.85 24.78 -3.67
N PRO A 237 -1.96 24.32 -3.02
CA PRO A 237 -1.99 24.14 -1.57
C PRO A 237 -0.99 23.10 -1.09
N LEU A 238 -0.72 22.07 -1.91
CA LEU A 238 0.19 20.97 -1.59
C LEU A 238 1.65 21.31 -1.93
N LEU A 239 1.90 22.31 -2.78
CA LEU A 239 3.24 22.77 -3.15
C LEU A 239 3.80 23.89 -2.26
N LYS A 240 3.10 24.27 -1.17
CA LYS A 240 3.61 25.24 -0.17
C LYS A 240 5.00 24.89 0.37
N HIS A 241 5.30 23.59 0.46
CA HIS A 241 6.58 23.08 0.93
C HIS A 241 7.22 22.23 -0.15
N ASP A 242 8.47 22.51 -0.47
CA ASP A 242 9.23 21.68 -1.40
C ASP A 242 9.63 20.34 -0.76
N PHE A 243 9.88 19.32 -1.61
CA PHE A 243 10.28 17.99 -1.15
C PHE A 243 11.47 18.05 -0.18
N LYS A 244 12.44 18.94 -0.40
CA LYS A 244 13.59 19.07 0.47
C LYS A 244 13.15 19.56 1.85
N LYS A 245 12.36 20.63 2.00
CA LYS A 245 11.85 21.12 3.29
C LYS A 245 10.99 20.08 4.03
N LEU A 246 10.14 19.35 3.31
CA LEU A 246 9.34 18.25 3.87
C LEU A 246 10.22 17.12 4.41
N CYS A 247 11.34 16.87 3.73
CA CYS A 247 12.20 15.74 3.96
C CYS A 247 13.58 16.06 4.55
N THR A 248 13.81 17.30 4.99
CA THR A 248 15.04 17.76 5.69
C THR A 248 14.66 18.20 7.10
N VAL A 249 15.52 17.88 8.07
CA VAL A 249 15.33 18.29 9.47
C VAL A 249 15.56 19.80 9.55
N ASN A 250 14.51 20.55 9.85
CA ASN A 250 14.63 21.90 10.42
C ASN A 250 13.87 21.89 11.75
N GLU A 251 14.52 22.48 12.75
CA GLU A 251 14.16 22.56 14.17
C GLU A 251 12.82 23.30 14.41
N GLU A 252 12.11 22.83 15.44
CA GLU A 252 11.00 23.45 16.20
C GLU A 252 9.64 23.71 15.52
N GLU A 253 8.62 22.97 15.98
CA GLU A 253 7.47 23.56 16.67
C GLU A 253 6.94 22.55 17.73
N PRO A 254 6.58 23.00 18.94
CA PRO A 254 6.32 22.13 20.09
C PRO A 254 4.94 21.46 19.97
N THR A 255 4.91 20.14 19.86
CA THR A 255 3.67 19.36 20.04
C THR A 255 3.25 19.43 21.50
N GLN A 256 2.20 20.21 21.80
CA GLN A 256 1.47 20.11 23.06
C GLN A 256 0.85 18.72 23.17
N VAL A 257 1.23 18.01 24.22
CA VAL A 257 0.61 16.76 24.65
C VAL A 257 -0.73 17.15 25.27
N LEU A 258 -1.85 16.76 24.65
CA LEU A 258 -3.15 16.79 25.32
C LEU A 258 -3.58 15.37 25.67
N GLU A 259 -3.90 15.20 26.94
CA GLU A 259 -4.26 13.98 27.63
C GLU A 259 -5.49 13.30 27.01
N SER A 260 -5.47 11.97 27.05
CA SER A 260 -6.58 11.10 26.66
C SER A 260 -7.81 11.39 27.53
N SER A 261 -8.83 12.02 26.94
CA SER A 261 -10.17 12.00 27.53
C SER A 261 -10.80 10.63 27.32
N LYS A 262 -11.38 10.10 28.38
CA LYS A 262 -12.00 8.78 28.50
C LYS A 262 -13.15 8.64 27.49
N LEU A 263 -13.07 7.65 26.61
CA LEU A 263 -14.20 7.20 25.80
C LEU A 263 -15.28 6.59 26.73
N SER A 264 -16.41 7.29 26.86
CA SER A 264 -17.63 6.75 27.45
C SER A 264 -18.30 5.79 26.47
N LEU A 265 -18.53 4.56 26.92
CA LEU A 265 -19.44 3.61 26.30
C LEU A 265 -20.87 4.17 26.35
N PHE A 266 -21.49 4.40 25.19
CA PHE A 266 -22.95 4.42 25.08
C PHE A 266 -23.43 3.77 23.78
N ASP A 267 -24.57 3.12 23.94
CA ASP A 267 -25.27 2.15 23.12
C ASP A 267 -26.23 2.82 22.09
N TRP A 268 -26.79 2.01 21.17
CA TRP A 268 -27.95 2.26 20.27
C TRP A 268 -27.68 2.66 18.79
N PRO A 269 -28.55 2.33 17.80
CA PRO A 269 -29.24 1.08 17.44
C PRO A 269 -29.09 0.70 15.93
N ASN A 270 -29.57 -0.48 15.58
CA ASN A 270 -29.87 -0.93 14.22
C ASN A 270 -30.55 0.13 13.32
N ARG A 271 -30.05 0.31 12.10
CA ARG A 271 -30.89 0.47 10.90
C ARG A 271 -30.15 0.17 9.59
N TYR A 272 -30.82 -0.63 8.77
CA TYR A 272 -30.51 -1.00 7.40
C TYR A 272 -30.43 0.21 6.47
N GLY A 273 -29.55 0.12 5.47
CA GLY A 273 -29.47 1.08 4.38
C GLY A 273 -28.34 0.76 3.40
N ALA A 274 -28.33 -0.46 2.84
CA ALA A 274 -27.48 -0.75 1.70
C ALA A 274 -28.06 -0.06 0.45
N SER A 275 -27.39 1.00 -0.01
CA SER A 275 -27.55 1.49 -1.38
C SER A 275 -26.23 1.29 -2.12
N LYS A 276 -26.11 0.14 -2.82
CA LYS A 276 -25.37 0.14 -4.08
C LYS A 276 -26.15 1.06 -5.00
N GLY A 277 -25.71 2.31 -5.11
CA GLY A 277 -26.29 3.23 -6.09
C GLY A 277 -26.00 2.68 -7.49
N ASP A 278 -27.05 2.27 -8.19
CA ASP A 278 -27.07 2.23 -9.65
C ASP A 278 -26.56 3.58 -10.15
N ARG A 279 -25.33 3.64 -10.68
CA ARG A 279 -24.81 4.86 -11.29
C ARG A 279 -25.33 4.96 -12.71
N PRO A 280 -26.07 6.03 -13.08
CA PRO A 280 -26.63 6.15 -14.40
C PRO A 280 -25.51 6.24 -15.46
N ALA A 281 -25.74 5.60 -16.60
CA ALA A 281 -24.82 5.52 -17.75
C ALA A 281 -24.41 6.90 -18.35
N SER A 282 -24.98 8.01 -17.86
CA SER A 282 -24.78 9.38 -18.34
C SER A 282 -23.55 10.13 -17.75
N VAL A 283 -22.78 9.53 -16.85
CA VAL A 283 -21.65 10.18 -16.14
C VAL A 283 -20.30 10.05 -16.89
N SER A 284 -20.28 9.37 -18.05
CA SER A 284 -19.06 8.75 -18.60
C SER A 284 -18.40 9.43 -19.81
N ALA A 285 -19.08 10.26 -20.60
CA ALA A 285 -18.48 10.86 -21.79
C ALA A 285 -17.87 12.25 -21.50
N PRO A 286 -16.75 12.63 -22.13
CA PRO A 286 -16.31 14.03 -22.17
C PRO A 286 -17.42 14.93 -22.71
N PRO A 287 -17.51 16.21 -22.29
CA PRO A 287 -18.43 17.15 -22.91
C PRO A 287 -18.22 17.19 -24.44
N ASN A 288 -19.31 17.36 -25.19
CA ASN A 288 -19.25 17.36 -26.66
C ASN A 288 -18.24 18.41 -27.17
N GLY A 289 -17.34 17.97 -28.06
CA GLY A 289 -16.27 18.79 -28.61
C GLY A 289 -14.95 18.74 -27.84
N CYS A 290 -14.92 18.21 -26.62
CA CYS A 290 -13.67 18.04 -25.86
C CYS A 290 -12.81 16.91 -26.44
N ILE A 291 -11.55 17.21 -26.74
CA ILE A 291 -10.57 16.23 -27.21
C ILE A 291 -9.45 16.04 -26.18
N PRO A 292 -8.98 14.80 -25.93
CA PRO A 292 -7.83 14.57 -25.06
C PRO A 292 -6.56 15.08 -25.75
N ILE A 293 -5.76 15.86 -25.05
CA ILE A 293 -4.53 16.48 -25.57
C ILE A 293 -3.24 16.08 -24.84
N TYR A 294 -3.37 15.50 -23.64
CA TYR A 294 -2.25 14.96 -22.86
C TYR A 294 -2.72 13.87 -21.88
N LEU A 295 -1.90 12.83 -21.65
CA LEU A 295 -2.16 11.78 -20.64
C LEU A 295 -0.99 11.63 -19.66
N ASN A 296 -1.28 11.74 -18.37
CA ASN A 296 -0.41 11.27 -17.29
C ASN A 296 -0.94 9.93 -16.76
N LEU A 297 -0.11 8.87 -16.76
CA LEU A 297 -0.41 7.61 -16.06
C LEU A 297 0.56 7.43 -14.90
N VAL A 298 0.03 7.10 -13.72
CA VAL A 298 0.78 6.63 -12.55
C VAL A 298 0.22 5.27 -12.14
N ALA A 299 0.90 4.21 -12.53
CA ALA A 299 0.47 2.82 -12.35
C ALA A 299 1.34 2.07 -11.35
N ARG A 300 0.73 1.18 -10.58
CA ARG A 300 1.43 0.15 -9.81
C ARG A 300 1.78 -0.99 -10.78
N HIS A 301 2.90 -1.66 -10.51
CA HIS A 301 3.23 -2.90 -11.21
C HIS A 301 2.10 -3.94 -11.10
N GLY A 302 2.06 -4.85 -12.06
CA GLY A 302 1.09 -5.94 -12.11
C GLY A 302 1.29 -6.97 -11.02
N THR A 303 0.44 -7.98 -11.04
CA THR A 303 0.48 -9.10 -10.12
C THR A 303 1.87 -9.75 -10.10
N ARG A 304 2.36 -10.04 -8.89
CA ARG A 304 3.70 -10.57 -8.66
C ARG A 304 3.68 -11.75 -7.71
N ALA A 305 4.72 -12.57 -7.78
CA ALA A 305 4.97 -13.60 -6.78
C ALA A 305 5.15 -12.96 -5.39
N PRO A 306 4.83 -13.71 -4.30
CA PRO A 306 5.20 -13.29 -2.95
C PRO A 306 6.70 -12.98 -2.86
N THR A 307 7.09 -12.08 -1.96
CA THR A 307 8.50 -11.79 -1.74
C THR A 307 9.20 -12.99 -1.08
N THR A 308 10.53 -13.10 -1.20
CA THR A 308 11.29 -14.21 -0.58
C THR A 308 10.97 -14.39 0.90
N LYS A 309 10.81 -13.28 1.64
CA LYS A 309 10.39 -13.33 3.06
C LYS A 309 9.02 -13.99 3.22
N ARG A 310 8.03 -13.59 2.42
CA ARG A 310 6.67 -14.14 2.48
C ARG A 310 6.59 -15.59 1.98
N ILE A 311 7.45 -15.98 1.03
CA ILE A 311 7.58 -17.39 0.59
C ILE A 311 8.05 -18.25 1.77
N LYS A 312 9.07 -17.80 2.53
CA LYS A 312 9.53 -18.51 3.73
C LYS A 312 8.42 -18.65 4.77
N GLU A 313 7.64 -17.60 5.01
CA GLU A 313 6.49 -17.65 5.93
C GLU A 313 5.44 -18.67 5.47
N LEU A 314 5.12 -18.73 4.17
CA LEU A 314 4.19 -19.71 3.60
C LEU A 314 4.75 -21.15 3.63
N ASN A 315 6.05 -21.33 3.42
CA ASN A 315 6.69 -22.64 3.55
C ASN A 315 6.69 -23.11 5.01
N ASN A 316 6.89 -22.19 5.96
CA ASN A 316 6.80 -22.51 7.39
C ASN A 316 5.36 -22.82 7.81
N LEU A 317 4.36 -22.14 7.22
CA LEU A 317 2.94 -22.42 7.48
C LEU A 317 2.60 -23.89 7.21
N GLU A 318 3.22 -24.55 6.23
CA GLU A 318 3.02 -25.98 5.98
C GLU A 318 3.37 -26.83 7.22
N ASN A 319 4.51 -26.53 7.85
CA ASN A 319 4.96 -27.24 9.04
C ASN A 319 4.09 -26.89 10.26
N GLU A 320 3.67 -25.63 10.38
CA GLU A 320 2.78 -25.20 11.46
C GLU A 320 1.39 -25.85 11.35
N LEU A 321 0.83 -26.00 10.14
CA LEU A 321 -0.42 -26.74 9.93
C LEU A 321 -0.28 -28.21 10.32
N LYS A 322 0.83 -28.87 9.98
CA LYS A 322 1.10 -30.26 10.42
C LYS A 322 1.17 -30.39 11.94
N LYS A 323 1.84 -29.45 12.62
CA LYS A 323 1.90 -29.41 14.10
C LYS A 323 0.52 -29.19 14.70
N LEU A 324 -0.25 -28.26 14.14
CA LEU A 324 -1.59 -27.92 14.60
C LEU A 324 -2.56 -29.10 14.51
N LEU A 325 -2.48 -29.88 13.43
CA LEU A 325 -3.32 -31.06 13.22
C LEU A 325 -2.90 -32.27 14.09
N GLY A 326 -1.64 -32.29 14.59
CA GLY A 326 -1.12 -33.37 15.43
C GLY A 326 -0.92 -34.71 14.69
N ALA A 327 -0.35 -35.70 15.38
CA ALA A 327 -0.15 -37.06 14.85
C ALA A 327 -1.41 -37.95 14.95
N ASN A 328 -2.45 -37.51 15.67
CA ASN A 328 -3.64 -38.30 16.02
C ASN A 328 -4.84 -38.07 15.08
N VAL A 329 -4.62 -37.64 13.83
CA VAL A 329 -5.68 -37.44 12.80
C VAL A 329 -6.34 -38.76 12.33
N GLY A 330 -6.27 -39.82 13.14
CA GLY A 330 -6.72 -41.17 12.81
C GLY A 330 -7.77 -41.78 13.74
N ASN A 331 -8.07 -41.19 14.90
CA ASN A 331 -9.08 -41.71 15.83
C ASN A 331 -10.04 -40.59 16.25
N ASP A 332 -11.33 -40.78 15.92
CA ASP A 332 -12.54 -40.12 16.42
C ASP A 332 -13.35 -39.25 15.45
N ASP A 333 -14.67 -39.39 15.59
CA ASP A 333 -15.82 -38.86 14.84
C ASP A 333 -15.86 -37.33 14.64
N HIS A 334 -14.85 -36.58 15.10
CA HIS A 334 -14.72 -35.12 14.94
C HIS A 334 -14.27 -34.67 13.54
N LEU A 335 -13.99 -35.62 12.64
CA LEU A 335 -13.39 -35.39 11.31
C LEU A 335 -14.31 -34.71 10.27
N PHE A 336 -15.61 -34.54 10.53
CA PHE A 336 -16.56 -34.01 9.55
C PHE A 336 -16.52 -32.47 9.38
N SER A 337 -15.90 -31.72 10.29
CA SER A 337 -15.85 -30.24 10.21
C SER A 337 -14.55 -29.66 9.65
N LEU A 338 -13.48 -30.47 9.55
CA LEU A 338 -12.15 -30.00 9.11
C LEU A 338 -12.04 -29.99 7.57
N PRO A 339 -11.70 -28.85 6.95
CA PRO A 339 -11.46 -28.81 5.52
C PRO A 339 -10.35 -29.76 5.09
N SER A 340 -10.65 -30.65 4.13
CA SER A 340 -9.73 -31.71 3.69
C SER A 340 -8.39 -31.17 3.18
N TRP A 341 -8.41 -29.99 2.55
CA TRP A 341 -7.20 -29.37 2.01
C TRP A 341 -6.15 -29.06 3.08
N LEU A 342 -6.53 -28.83 4.35
CA LEU A 342 -5.58 -28.50 5.43
C LEU A 342 -4.60 -29.65 5.70
N LYS A 343 -5.04 -30.91 5.56
CA LYS A 343 -4.22 -32.09 5.86
C LYS A 343 -3.07 -32.28 4.88
N ASP A 344 -3.35 -32.02 3.60
CA ASP A 344 -2.44 -32.27 2.49
C ASP A 344 -1.89 -30.98 1.85
N TRP A 345 -2.12 -29.83 2.49
CA TRP A 345 -1.65 -28.56 1.96
C TRP A 345 -0.13 -28.55 1.88
N LYS A 346 0.37 -28.20 0.70
CA LYS A 346 1.80 -27.98 0.44
C LYS A 346 1.97 -26.61 -0.17
N SER A 347 2.99 -25.89 0.27
CA SER A 347 3.26 -24.56 -0.26
C SER A 347 3.52 -24.61 -1.77
N PRO A 348 2.70 -23.96 -2.61
CA PRO A 348 2.95 -23.85 -4.06
C PRO A 348 4.24 -23.09 -4.40
N TRP A 349 4.86 -22.45 -3.41
CA TRP A 349 6.08 -21.66 -3.56
C TRP A 349 7.32 -22.38 -3.03
N ALA A 350 7.23 -23.64 -2.59
CA ALA A 350 8.35 -24.40 -2.02
C ALA A 350 9.56 -24.50 -2.96
N ALA A 351 9.34 -24.68 -4.26
CA ALA A 351 10.41 -24.77 -5.27
C ALA A 351 10.92 -23.40 -5.77
N LYS A 352 10.34 -22.28 -5.33
CA LYS A 352 10.70 -20.95 -5.83
C LYS A 352 11.80 -20.32 -4.99
N ILE A 353 12.96 -20.13 -5.62
CA ILE A 353 14.16 -19.54 -5.00
C ILE A 353 14.07 -17.99 -5.02
N ASN A 354 13.53 -17.42 -6.10
CA ASN A 354 13.36 -15.98 -6.27
C ASN A 354 11.92 -15.55 -5.91
N GLY A 355 11.79 -14.38 -5.27
CA GLY A 355 10.50 -13.85 -4.84
C GLY A 355 10.31 -12.38 -5.24
N GLY A 356 9.05 -11.99 -5.46
CA GLY A 356 8.68 -10.62 -5.79
C GLY A 356 8.81 -10.25 -7.28
N GLU A 357 9.02 -11.23 -8.15
CA GLU A 357 9.04 -11.05 -9.61
C GLU A 357 7.62 -10.90 -10.17
N LEU A 358 7.50 -10.16 -11.27
CA LEU A 358 6.25 -10.08 -12.03
C LEU A 358 5.93 -11.48 -12.58
N ILE A 359 4.67 -11.90 -12.48
CA ILE A 359 4.23 -13.19 -13.02
C ILE A 359 3.49 -12.98 -14.35
N PRO A 360 3.30 -14.03 -15.18
CA PRO A 360 2.65 -13.89 -16.48
C PRO A 360 1.26 -13.24 -16.42
N GLU A 361 0.49 -13.49 -15.37
CA GLU A 361 -0.81 -12.85 -15.15
C GLU A 361 -0.65 -11.33 -15.01
N GLY A 362 0.36 -10.89 -14.26
CA GLY A 362 0.71 -9.47 -14.12
C GLY A 362 1.25 -8.84 -15.41
N GLU A 363 1.92 -9.61 -16.27
CA GLU A 363 2.28 -9.14 -17.61
C GLU A 363 1.04 -8.94 -18.48
N LYS A 364 0.12 -9.90 -18.46
CA LYS A 364 -1.14 -9.83 -19.20
C LYS A 364 -2.02 -8.66 -18.73
N GLU A 365 -2.14 -8.45 -17.42
CA GLU A 365 -2.84 -7.30 -16.83
C GLU A 365 -2.37 -5.97 -17.46
N LEU A 366 -1.05 -5.77 -17.50
CA LEU A 366 -0.48 -4.52 -18.02
C LEU A 366 -0.56 -4.42 -19.54
N TYR A 367 -0.38 -5.54 -20.24
CA TYR A 367 -0.53 -5.61 -21.69
C TYR A 367 -1.96 -5.23 -22.12
N ASP A 368 -2.97 -5.82 -21.49
CA ASP A 368 -4.38 -5.54 -21.76
C ASP A 368 -4.71 -4.08 -21.39
N LEU A 369 -4.16 -3.56 -20.28
CA LEU A 369 -4.29 -2.15 -19.92
C LEU A 369 -3.69 -1.23 -20.99
N GLY A 370 -2.54 -1.59 -21.59
CA GLY A 370 -1.95 -0.86 -22.70
C GLY A 370 -2.87 -0.79 -23.93
N ILE A 371 -3.47 -1.93 -24.30
CA ILE A 371 -4.45 -2.01 -25.41
C ILE A 371 -5.67 -1.14 -25.12
N GLN A 372 -6.23 -1.25 -23.91
CA GLN A 372 -7.42 -0.49 -23.53
C GLN A 372 -7.12 1.01 -23.50
N THR A 373 -5.95 1.41 -23.01
CA THR A 373 -5.50 2.82 -23.01
C THR A 373 -5.41 3.36 -24.45
N LYS A 374 -4.84 2.60 -25.38
CA LYS A 374 -4.81 2.97 -26.82
C LYS A 374 -6.21 3.16 -27.38
N LYS A 375 -7.14 2.26 -27.02
CA LYS A 375 -8.53 2.30 -27.48
C LYS A 375 -9.27 3.51 -26.91
N LEU A 376 -9.09 3.81 -25.63
CA LEU A 376 -9.73 4.95 -24.95
C LEU A 376 -9.22 6.31 -25.46
N PHE A 377 -7.94 6.39 -25.81
CA PHE A 377 -7.29 7.65 -26.21
C PHE A 377 -6.64 7.53 -27.59
N SER A 378 -7.38 7.00 -28.57
CA SER A 378 -6.86 6.73 -29.92
C SER A 378 -6.21 7.96 -30.57
N ASP A 379 -6.79 9.14 -30.41
CA ASP A 379 -6.26 10.41 -30.93
C ASP A 379 -4.89 10.79 -30.32
N LEU A 380 -4.61 10.39 -29.07
CA LEU A 380 -3.31 10.64 -28.44
C LEU A 380 -2.23 9.68 -28.97
N PHE A 381 -2.61 8.47 -29.36
CA PHE A 381 -1.70 7.37 -29.73
C PHE A 381 -1.68 7.06 -31.24
N ILE A 382 -2.00 8.06 -32.07
CA ILE A 382 -1.97 7.94 -33.54
C ILE A 382 -0.54 7.98 -34.11
N ASP A 383 0.39 8.66 -33.46
CA ASP A 383 1.75 8.79 -33.96
C ASP A 383 2.57 7.50 -33.73
N PRO A 384 3.54 7.21 -34.60
CA PRO A 384 4.55 6.20 -34.31
C PRO A 384 5.29 6.50 -33.01
N TYR A 385 5.79 5.45 -32.35
CA TYR A 385 6.56 5.63 -31.13
C TYR A 385 7.75 6.57 -31.34
N ASN A 386 7.79 7.63 -30.53
CA ASN A 386 8.90 8.55 -30.37
C ASN A 386 9.03 8.86 -28.88
N SER A 387 10.25 8.79 -28.32
CA SER A 387 10.50 8.98 -26.90
C SER A 387 10.20 10.39 -26.39
N ASP A 388 10.18 11.40 -27.28
CA ASP A 388 9.83 12.78 -26.94
C ASP A 388 8.31 13.02 -26.97
N ILE A 389 7.56 12.14 -27.62
CA ILE A 389 6.09 12.16 -27.68
C ILE A 389 5.49 11.29 -26.56
N TYR A 390 6.04 10.09 -26.38
CA TYR A 390 5.55 9.07 -25.45
C TYR A 390 6.65 8.67 -24.47
N THR A 391 6.69 9.33 -23.32
CA THR A 391 7.66 9.04 -22.27
C THR A 391 7.16 7.89 -21.41
N ILE A 392 7.90 6.79 -21.37
CA ILE A 392 7.64 5.65 -20.47
C ILE A 392 8.71 5.61 -19.39
N LYS A 393 8.30 5.67 -18.12
CA LYS A 393 9.20 5.63 -16.95
C LYS A 393 8.84 4.50 -16.02
N ALA A 394 9.86 3.90 -15.40
CA ALA A 394 9.65 2.95 -14.31
C ALA A 394 10.65 3.19 -13.17
N THR A 395 10.28 2.82 -11.95
CA THR A 395 11.29 2.70 -10.89
C THR A 395 12.34 1.65 -11.28
N GLN A 396 13.58 1.81 -10.79
CA GLN A 396 14.66 0.84 -11.01
C GLN A 396 14.46 -0.46 -10.19
N VAL A 397 13.36 -1.17 -10.44
CA VAL A 397 12.98 -2.44 -9.85
C VAL A 397 12.39 -3.32 -10.95
N ALA A 398 12.94 -4.53 -11.13
CA ALA A 398 12.64 -5.41 -12.26
C ALA A 398 11.14 -5.54 -12.57
N ARG A 399 10.30 -5.85 -11.57
CA ARG A 399 8.83 -5.99 -11.76
C ARG A 399 8.14 -4.72 -12.29
N ALA A 400 8.61 -3.53 -11.91
CA ALA A 400 8.04 -2.27 -12.37
C ALA A 400 8.46 -1.97 -13.81
N SER A 401 9.74 -2.22 -14.13
CA SER A 401 10.23 -2.12 -15.51
C SER A 401 9.56 -3.13 -16.44
N ALA A 402 9.41 -4.40 -16.01
CA ALA A 402 8.69 -5.43 -16.77
C ALA A 402 7.22 -5.06 -16.99
N SER A 403 6.55 -4.49 -15.99
CA SER A 403 5.18 -3.96 -16.13
C SER A 403 5.09 -2.85 -17.16
N ALA A 404 6.07 -1.93 -17.18
CA ALA A 404 6.14 -0.87 -18.18
C ALA A 404 6.35 -1.41 -19.60
N VAL A 405 7.16 -2.47 -19.73
CA VAL A 405 7.37 -3.17 -21.00
C VAL A 405 6.09 -3.87 -21.45
N ALA A 406 5.44 -4.64 -20.58
CA ALA A 406 4.19 -5.32 -20.92
C ALA A 406 3.10 -4.32 -21.37
N PHE A 407 2.94 -3.21 -20.65
CA PHE A 407 2.04 -2.12 -21.05
C PHE A 407 2.41 -1.51 -22.40
N GLY A 408 3.69 -1.21 -22.63
CA GLY A 408 4.16 -0.66 -23.90
C GLY A 408 3.96 -1.61 -25.08
N MET A 409 4.12 -2.92 -24.85
CA MET A 409 3.86 -3.95 -25.87
C MET A 409 2.39 -3.97 -26.29
N GLY A 410 1.47 -3.79 -25.35
CA GLY A 410 0.04 -3.67 -25.63
C GLY A 410 -0.31 -2.33 -26.31
N LEU A 411 0.18 -1.22 -25.75
CA LEU A 411 -0.07 0.13 -26.25
C LEU A 411 0.39 0.33 -27.71
N PHE A 412 1.56 -0.21 -28.07
CA PHE A 412 2.13 -0.08 -29.41
C PHE A 412 1.99 -1.33 -30.28
N SER A 413 1.16 -2.29 -29.85
CA SER A 413 0.81 -3.46 -30.67
C SER A 413 0.22 -3.02 -32.02
N GLY A 414 0.65 -3.67 -33.10
CA GLY A 414 0.25 -3.34 -34.47
C GLY A 414 1.02 -2.19 -35.14
N ASN A 415 1.87 -1.45 -34.41
CA ASN A 415 2.54 -0.23 -34.92
C ASN A 415 3.99 -0.48 -35.41
N GLY A 416 4.41 -1.73 -35.61
CA GLY A 416 5.76 -2.09 -36.04
C GLY A 416 5.81 -3.30 -36.96
N ASN A 417 7.00 -3.92 -37.03
CA ASN A 417 7.34 -5.01 -37.96
C ASN A 417 7.96 -6.23 -37.25
N LEU A 418 8.00 -6.25 -35.90
CA LEU A 418 8.60 -7.34 -35.14
C LEU A 418 7.53 -8.36 -34.73
N GLY A 419 7.71 -9.62 -35.14
CA GLY A 419 6.80 -10.73 -34.80
C GLY A 419 5.42 -10.65 -35.47
N SER A 420 4.57 -11.63 -35.19
CA SER A 420 3.20 -11.72 -35.71
C SER A 420 2.32 -10.55 -35.25
N ASP A 421 2.54 -10.07 -34.03
CA ASP A 421 1.77 -8.99 -33.40
C ASP A 421 2.26 -7.60 -33.81
N ARG A 422 3.22 -7.54 -34.75
CA ARG A 422 3.73 -6.30 -35.35
C ARG A 422 4.16 -5.29 -34.28
N HIS A 423 4.96 -5.76 -33.32
CA HIS A 423 5.47 -4.91 -32.25
C HIS A 423 6.48 -3.88 -32.77
N ARG A 424 6.55 -2.75 -32.06
CA ARG A 424 7.57 -1.73 -32.20
C ARG A 424 8.41 -1.65 -30.93
N ALA A 425 9.73 -1.56 -31.06
CA ALA A 425 10.61 -1.30 -29.92
C ALA A 425 10.39 0.11 -29.36
N PHE A 426 10.43 0.23 -28.04
CA PHE A 426 10.30 1.49 -27.30
C PHE A 426 11.29 1.51 -26.13
N SER A 427 11.57 2.71 -25.60
CA SER A 427 12.43 2.87 -24.43
C SER A 427 11.60 2.97 -23.15
N VAL A 428 12.13 2.37 -22.07
CA VAL A 428 11.65 2.56 -20.71
C VAL A 428 12.78 3.24 -19.93
N VAL A 429 12.52 4.46 -19.46
CA VAL A 429 13.51 5.25 -18.73
C VAL A 429 13.39 4.94 -17.24
N THR A 430 14.51 4.65 -16.60
CA THR A 430 14.57 4.45 -15.14
C THR A 430 15.50 5.46 -14.51
N GLU A 431 15.13 5.94 -13.33
CA GLU A 431 16.03 6.74 -12.50
C GLU A 431 16.68 5.87 -11.43
N SER A 432 17.92 6.20 -11.05
CA SER A 432 18.64 5.46 -10.01
C SER A 432 17.84 5.44 -8.71
N ARG A 433 17.81 4.28 -8.02
CA ARG A 433 17.19 4.17 -6.68
C ARG A 433 17.69 5.23 -5.70
N ALA A 434 18.94 5.67 -5.88
CA ALA A 434 19.57 6.67 -5.03
C ALA A 434 19.13 8.12 -5.32
N ASN A 435 18.41 8.40 -6.41
CA ASN A 435 18.06 9.79 -6.79
C ASN A 435 16.58 9.99 -7.09
N ASP A 436 15.82 8.90 -7.26
CA ASP A 436 14.43 8.95 -7.70
C ASP A 436 13.48 9.55 -6.64
N THR A 437 13.33 10.87 -6.67
CA THR A 437 12.38 11.64 -5.82
C THR A 437 10.98 11.72 -6.44
N MET A 438 10.75 11.16 -7.62
CA MET A 438 9.46 11.21 -8.32
C MET A 438 8.64 9.94 -8.10
N LEU A 439 9.25 8.77 -8.27
CA LEU A 439 8.59 7.47 -8.15
C LEU A 439 9.08 6.69 -6.94
N ARG A 440 10.20 7.08 -6.32
CA ARG A 440 10.68 6.51 -5.05
C ARG A 440 10.86 7.55 -3.94
N PHE A 441 10.09 8.63 -3.94
CA PHE A 441 10.10 9.64 -2.86
C PHE A 441 10.06 9.03 -1.46
N PHE A 442 9.37 7.90 -1.30
CA PHE A 442 9.24 7.17 -0.05
C PHE A 442 10.60 6.61 0.46
N ASP A 443 11.58 6.37 -0.42
CA ASP A 443 12.94 5.98 -0.05
C ASP A 443 13.91 7.17 0.09
N ARG A 444 13.51 8.38 -0.33
CA ARG A 444 14.40 9.56 -0.42
C ARG A 444 14.17 10.63 0.66
N CYS A 445 13.17 10.45 1.53
CA CYS A 445 12.84 11.43 2.56
C CYS A 445 13.70 11.22 3.84
N HIS A 446 14.53 12.19 4.26
CA HIS A 446 15.46 12.05 5.41
C HIS A 446 14.86 12.45 6.78
N LYS A 447 13.96 13.44 6.85
CA LYS A 447 13.18 13.79 8.08
C LYS A 447 12.42 12.57 8.64
N TYR A 448 12.04 11.68 7.72
CA TYR A 448 11.45 10.36 7.97
C TYR A 448 12.46 9.33 8.55
N GLU A 449 13.75 9.45 8.23
CA GLU A 449 14.84 8.63 8.77
C GLU A 449 15.35 9.15 10.13
N ASP A 450 15.35 10.48 10.35
CA ASP A 450 15.98 11.15 11.51
C ASP A 450 15.09 11.35 12.75
N TYR A 451 13.74 11.31 12.65
CA TYR A 451 12.82 11.18 13.82
C TYR A 451 13.17 10.01 14.77
N LYS A 452 14.03 9.11 14.28
CA LYS A 452 14.64 8.00 14.98
C LYS A 452 15.67 8.40 16.06
N LYS A 453 16.41 9.51 15.91
CA LYS A 453 17.50 9.87 16.85
C LYS A 453 16.97 10.50 18.14
N ASP A 454 15.98 11.38 18.04
CA ASP A 454 15.42 12.11 19.20
C ASP A 454 14.56 11.28 20.15
N GLN A 455 14.15 10.08 19.74
CA GLN A 455 13.26 9.22 20.52
C GLN A 455 14.00 8.05 21.18
N LYS A 456 15.29 7.89 20.85
CA LYS A 456 16.18 6.89 21.45
C LYS A 456 16.43 7.12 22.95
N PRO A 457 16.60 8.37 23.44
CA PRO A 457 16.82 8.61 24.87
C PRO A 457 15.62 8.22 25.75
N LYS A 458 14.39 8.49 25.29
CA LYS A 458 13.15 8.16 26.04
C LYS A 458 12.86 6.66 26.12
N VAL A 459 13.41 5.87 25.19
CA VAL A 459 13.29 4.41 25.19
C VAL A 459 14.39 3.77 26.04
N GLU A 460 15.59 4.36 26.12
CA GLU A 460 16.64 3.89 27.03
C GLU A 460 16.26 4.14 28.51
N GLU A 461 15.62 5.27 28.84
CA GLU A 461 15.08 5.53 30.20
C GLU A 461 14.02 4.50 30.65
N LEU A 462 13.22 3.96 29.72
CA LEU A 462 12.20 2.94 30.04
C LEU A 462 12.77 1.51 30.12
N LYS A 463 13.95 1.28 29.53
CA LYS A 463 14.59 -0.05 29.47
C LYS A 463 15.46 -0.34 30.69
N GLU A 464 16.07 0.69 31.25
CA GLU A 464 17.04 0.56 32.34
C GLU A 464 16.51 -0.23 33.55
N PRO A 465 15.27 0.01 34.06
CA PRO A 465 14.76 -0.72 35.23
C PRO A 465 14.60 -2.22 34.97
N VAL A 466 14.12 -2.58 33.77
CA VAL A 466 13.86 -3.97 33.36
C VAL A 466 15.16 -4.73 33.16
N LEU A 467 16.14 -4.11 32.47
CA LEU A 467 17.47 -4.68 32.28
C LEU A 467 18.18 -4.90 33.61
N VAL A 468 18.00 -4.00 34.58
CA VAL A 468 18.54 -4.18 35.94
C VAL A 468 17.90 -5.37 36.65
N ASP A 469 16.59 -5.56 36.54
CA ASP A 469 15.88 -6.67 37.20
C ASP A 469 16.23 -8.03 36.57
N ILE A 470 16.30 -8.12 35.24
CA ILE A 470 16.78 -9.32 34.53
C ILE A 470 18.25 -9.58 34.90
N THR A 471 19.10 -8.54 34.99
CA THR A 471 20.49 -8.68 35.40
C THR A 471 20.65 -9.29 36.78
N LYS A 472 19.84 -8.83 37.75
CA LYS A 472 19.83 -9.41 39.10
C LYS A 472 19.38 -10.88 39.06
N SER A 473 18.31 -11.17 38.33
CA SER A 473 17.75 -12.53 38.19
C SER A 473 18.77 -13.51 37.59
N VAL A 474 19.36 -13.16 36.43
CA VAL A 474 20.34 -14.00 35.73
C VAL A 474 21.64 -14.12 36.53
N THR A 475 22.12 -13.03 37.16
CA THR A 475 23.30 -13.07 38.06
C THR A 475 23.07 -14.02 39.23
N ALA A 476 21.90 -13.98 39.86
CA ALA A 476 21.55 -14.85 40.97
C ALA A 476 21.41 -16.32 40.52
N ARG A 477 20.82 -16.55 39.34
CA ARG A 477 20.58 -17.90 38.79
C ARG A 477 21.86 -18.65 38.47
N TYR A 478 22.87 -17.97 37.91
CA TYR A 478 24.10 -18.61 37.45
C TYR A 478 25.33 -18.31 38.33
N GLY A 479 25.20 -17.46 39.36
CA GLY A 479 26.32 -17.09 40.24
C GLY A 479 27.43 -16.30 39.55
N LEU A 480 27.13 -15.69 38.40
CA LEU A 480 28.08 -14.94 37.56
C LEU A 480 27.81 -13.44 37.64
N LYS A 481 28.87 -12.62 37.67
CA LYS A 481 28.74 -11.16 37.71
C LYS A 481 28.35 -10.59 36.34
N PHE A 482 27.06 -10.52 36.04
CA PHE A 482 26.56 -9.84 34.85
C PHE A 482 26.29 -8.35 35.12
N THR A 483 26.45 -7.54 34.07
CA THR A 483 26.02 -6.14 34.04
C THR A 483 24.82 -6.01 33.09
N PRO A 484 24.01 -4.94 33.18
CA PRO A 484 22.94 -4.68 32.20
C PRO A 484 23.42 -4.74 30.75
N LYS A 485 24.65 -4.28 30.49
CA LYS A 485 25.28 -4.37 29.18
C LYS A 485 25.58 -5.82 28.74
N HIS A 486 26.04 -6.67 29.66
CA HIS A 486 26.24 -8.10 29.36
C HIS A 486 24.92 -8.77 29.03
N ILE A 487 23.87 -8.52 29.81
CA ILE A 487 22.53 -9.08 29.59
C ILE A 487 21.95 -8.63 28.26
N SER A 488 22.02 -7.34 27.94
CA SER A 488 21.57 -6.82 26.63
C SER A 488 22.32 -7.46 25.45
N THR A 489 23.62 -7.75 25.62
CA THR A 489 24.44 -8.38 24.59
C THR A 489 24.09 -9.87 24.42
N LEU A 490 23.91 -10.59 25.53
CA LEU A 490 23.51 -12.00 25.54
C LEU A 490 22.09 -12.17 24.97
N TRP A 491 21.20 -11.23 25.25
CA TRP A 491 19.88 -11.19 24.63
C TRP A 491 19.94 -10.97 23.11
N PHE A 492 20.74 -10.01 22.66
CA PHE A 492 20.94 -9.79 21.23
C PHE A 492 21.49 -11.04 20.55
N LEU A 493 22.43 -11.74 21.19
CA LEU A 493 22.97 -13.00 20.71
C LEU A 493 21.88 -14.09 20.64
N CYS A 494 21.08 -14.26 21.70
CA CYS A 494 19.93 -15.16 21.72
C CYS A 494 18.99 -14.91 20.52
N LYS A 495 18.64 -13.64 20.27
CA LYS A 495 17.80 -13.28 19.13
C LYS A 495 18.41 -13.70 17.79
N GLN A 496 19.70 -13.49 17.61
CA GLN A 496 20.41 -13.85 16.38
C GLN A 496 20.52 -15.37 16.23
N GLU A 497 20.80 -16.10 17.30
CA GLU A 497 20.85 -17.57 17.35
C GLU A 497 19.50 -18.20 17.00
N ALA A 498 18.43 -17.76 17.66
CA ALA A 498 17.08 -18.25 17.39
C ALA A 498 16.60 -17.89 15.97
N SER A 499 16.89 -16.66 15.51
CA SER A 499 16.35 -16.18 14.22
C SER A 499 17.14 -16.63 12.99
N LEU A 500 18.45 -16.80 13.11
CA LEU A 500 19.32 -17.11 11.97
C LEU A 500 19.76 -18.58 11.95
N PHE A 501 19.85 -19.22 13.11
CA PHE A 501 20.41 -20.56 13.27
C PHE A 501 19.46 -21.55 13.96
N ASP A 502 18.22 -21.14 14.26
CA ASP A 502 17.19 -21.95 14.93
C ASP A 502 17.69 -22.61 16.23
N THR A 503 18.61 -21.91 16.93
CA THR A 503 19.26 -22.39 18.14
C THR A 503 18.69 -21.65 19.35
N THR A 504 18.08 -22.35 20.30
CA THR A 504 17.38 -21.76 21.46
C THR A 504 17.91 -22.22 22.82
N ASP A 505 18.91 -23.08 22.84
CA ASP A 505 19.50 -23.67 24.05
C ASP A 505 20.83 -23.02 24.47
N GLN A 506 21.37 -22.10 23.66
CA GLN A 506 22.61 -21.37 23.94
C GLN A 506 22.33 -20.06 24.69
N ALA A 507 22.48 -18.90 24.05
CA ALA A 507 22.31 -17.63 24.75
C ALA A 507 20.86 -17.45 25.25
N CYS A 508 19.87 -18.02 24.55
CA CYS A 508 18.48 -18.03 24.99
C CYS A 508 18.24 -18.90 26.24
N GLY A 509 19.04 -19.95 26.44
CA GLY A 509 18.95 -20.84 27.60
C GLY A 509 19.35 -20.18 28.93
N LEU A 510 19.91 -18.96 28.88
CA LEU A 510 20.24 -18.15 30.05
C LEU A 510 19.02 -17.41 30.63
N PHE A 511 17.92 -17.34 29.89
CA PHE A 511 16.73 -16.59 30.26
C PHE A 511 15.55 -17.53 30.54
N THR A 512 14.68 -17.18 31.48
CA THR A 512 13.41 -17.91 31.62
C THR A 512 12.48 -17.60 30.45
N PRO A 513 11.52 -18.48 30.15
CA PRO A 513 10.50 -18.18 29.14
C PRO A 513 9.76 -16.86 29.38
N SER A 514 9.56 -16.45 30.65
CA SER A 514 8.95 -15.16 31.00
C SER A 514 9.88 -13.97 30.76
N GLU A 515 11.18 -14.09 31.02
CA GLU A 515 12.19 -13.06 30.72
C GLU A 515 12.33 -12.88 29.19
N VAL A 516 12.32 -13.99 28.46
CA VAL A 516 12.30 -14.03 26.99
C VAL A 516 11.03 -13.36 26.46
N LEU A 517 9.85 -13.69 27.00
CA LEU A 517 8.58 -13.09 26.61
C LEU A 517 8.53 -11.59 26.92
N PHE A 518 9.06 -11.18 28.07
CA PHE A 518 8.99 -9.79 28.52
C PHE A 518 9.88 -8.89 27.65
N GLU A 519 11.09 -9.31 27.29
CA GLU A 519 11.90 -8.53 26.33
C GLU A 519 11.34 -8.57 24.91
N LEU A 520 10.72 -9.68 24.45
CA LEU A 520 10.01 -9.73 23.18
C LEU A 520 8.86 -8.71 23.13
N LEU A 521 8.07 -8.60 24.21
CA LEU A 521 6.95 -7.63 24.31
C LEU A 521 7.41 -6.16 24.30
N PHE A 522 8.59 -5.86 24.85
CA PHE A 522 9.12 -4.50 24.94
C PHE A 522 10.03 -4.11 23.75
N LEU A 523 10.67 -5.06 23.06
CA LEU A 523 11.62 -4.78 21.97
C LEU A 523 11.10 -5.07 20.56
N ASP A 524 10.07 -5.91 20.38
CA ASP A 524 9.44 -6.07 19.06
C ASP A 524 8.37 -4.99 18.77
N ASN A 525 8.13 -4.10 19.74
CA ASN A 525 7.28 -2.92 19.61
C ASN A 525 8.03 -1.62 19.17
N ILE A 526 9.14 -1.72 18.42
CA ILE A 526 9.81 -0.55 17.77
C ILE A 526 10.31 -0.85 16.34
#